data_AF-A0A659R0M9-F1
#
_entry.id   AF-A0A659R0M9-F1
#
_cell.length_a   1.000
_cell.length_b   1.000
_cell.length_c   1.000
_cell.angle_alpha   90.00
_cell.angle_beta   90.00
_cell.angle_gamma   90.00
#
_symmetry.space_group_name_H-M   'P 1'
#
loop_
_entity.id
_entity.type
_entity.pdbx_description
1 polymer ?
#
loop_
_entity_poly.entity_id
_entity_poly.type
_entity_poly.pdbx_seq_one_letter_code
_entity_poly.pdbx_strand_id
1 'polypeptide(L)' 'MSQSKPRLKTSAMIASIADEGQATIPAPFGVALSKLAAQRPEIVGMTADLSKYTDLHIFAQAFPDRFFQMGMAEQ' A
#
# COMPACT_ATOMS: atom_id res chain seq x y z
N MET A 1 45.41 12.53 -20.09
CA MET A 1 44.40 13.00 -19.11
C MET A 1 43.30 11.93 -19.07
N SER A 2 43.20 11.16 -17.99
CA SER A 2 42.23 10.06 -17.88
C SER A 2 40.92 10.59 -17.30
N GLN A 3 39.83 10.54 -18.07
CA GLN A 3 38.49 10.84 -17.55
C GLN A 3 38.01 9.67 -16.68
N SER A 4 37.67 9.94 -15.42
CA SER A 4 37.04 8.95 -14.55
C SER A 4 35.59 8.73 -14.97
N LYS A 5 35.23 7.49 -15.29
CA LYS A 5 33.86 7.11 -15.66
C LYS A 5 32.97 7.12 -14.40
N PRO A 6 31.77 7.75 -14.42
CA PRO A 6 30.91 7.79 -13.25
C PRO A 6 30.46 6.38 -12.84
N ARG A 7 30.59 6.05 -11.55
CA ARG A 7 30.10 4.78 -11.00
C ARG A 7 28.57 4.85 -10.89
N LEU A 8 27.89 4.12 -11.77
CA LEU A 8 26.44 3.89 -11.68
C LEU A 8 26.16 3.08 -10.41
N LYS A 9 25.68 3.75 -9.36
CA LYS A 9 25.13 3.07 -8.18
C LYS A 9 23.62 2.98 -8.39
N THR A 10 23.08 1.78 -8.44
CA THR A 10 21.63 1.57 -8.41
C THR A 10 21.14 2.08 -7.06
N SER A 11 20.47 3.23 -7.02
CA SER A 11 19.76 3.67 -5.83
C SER A 11 18.65 2.64 -5.54
N ALA A 12 18.44 2.32 -4.26
CA ALA A 12 17.22 1.61 -3.86
C ALA A 12 16.03 2.47 -4.30
N MET A 13 15.09 1.91 -5.08
CA MET A 13 14.00 2.67 -5.71
C MET A 13 13.25 3.57 -4.71
N ILE A 14 13.11 3.15 -3.46
CA ILE A 14 12.46 3.92 -2.39
C ILE A 14 13.18 5.22 -2.01
N ALA A 15 14.51 5.26 -2.09
CA ALA A 15 15.30 6.43 -1.70
C ALA A 15 15.38 7.49 -2.82
N SER A 16 14.72 7.27 -3.95
CA SER A 16 14.92 8.02 -5.19
C SER A 16 13.65 8.62 -5.80
N ILE A 17 12.48 8.47 -5.15
CA ILE A 17 11.18 8.76 -5.81
C ILE A 17 10.46 9.97 -5.23
N ALA A 18 10.73 10.39 -3.99
CA ALA A 18 10.03 11.50 -3.36
C ALA A 18 11.01 12.61 -2.96
N ASP A 19 10.80 13.82 -3.48
CA ASP A 19 11.49 15.01 -3.03
C ASP A 19 11.09 15.38 -1.60
N GLU A 20 11.97 16.07 -0.88
CA GLU A 20 11.63 16.63 0.43
C GLU A 20 10.41 17.57 0.31
N GLY A 21 9.43 17.38 1.19
CA GLY A 21 8.19 18.17 1.20
C GLY A 21 7.05 17.61 0.34
N GLN A 22 7.20 16.44 -0.27
CA GLN A 22 6.09 15.79 -0.98
C GLN A 22 4.89 15.55 -0.05
N ALA A 23 3.71 16.01 -0.47
CA ALA A 23 2.49 15.83 0.30
C ALA A 23 2.16 14.34 0.45
N THR A 24 1.89 13.93 1.68
CA THR A 24 1.47 12.56 2.01
C THR A 24 0.00 12.53 2.39
N ILE A 25 -0.63 11.38 2.15
CA ILE A 25 -2.02 11.13 2.50
C ILE A 25 -2.04 9.89 3.41
N PRO A 26 -2.72 9.93 4.56
CA PRO A 26 -2.84 8.77 5.44
C PRO A 26 -3.77 7.71 4.84
N ALA A 27 -3.33 6.45 4.92
CA ALA A 27 -4.07 5.27 4.49
C ALA A 27 -4.78 5.39 3.11
N PRO A 28 -4.09 5.88 2.06
CA PRO A 28 -4.75 6.30 0.83
C PRO A 28 -5.47 5.14 0.14
N PHE A 29 -4.93 3.92 0.24
CA PHE A 29 -5.53 2.75 -0.36
C PHE A 29 -6.80 2.32 0.37
N GLY A 30 -6.76 2.18 1.69
CA GLY A 30 -7.92 1.73 2.49
C GLY A 30 -9.11 2.67 2.38
N VAL A 31 -8.86 3.99 2.35
CA VAL A 31 -9.89 5.02 2.15
C VAL A 31 -10.50 4.91 0.74
N ALA A 32 -9.67 4.81 -0.30
CA ALA A 32 -10.16 4.72 -1.68
C ALA A 32 -10.95 3.42 -1.91
N LEU A 33 -10.44 2.28 -1.41
CA LEU A 33 -11.11 0.98 -1.52
C LEU A 33 -12.47 1.00 -0.82
N SER A 34 -12.55 1.55 0.39
CA SER A 34 -13.82 1.63 1.14
C SER A 34 -14.86 2.49 0.41
N LYS A 35 -14.44 3.60 -0.20
CA LYS A 35 -15.33 4.43 -1.04
C LYS A 35 -15.88 3.66 -2.24
N LEU A 36 -15.04 2.88 -2.91
CA LEU A 36 -15.46 2.08 -4.06
C LEU A 36 -16.42 0.96 -3.63
N ALA A 37 -16.13 0.28 -2.53
CA ALA A 37 -16.95 -0.82 -2.01
C ALA A 37 -18.31 -0.36 -1.45
N ALA A 38 -18.48 0.92 -1.11
CA ALA A 38 -19.79 1.48 -0.79
C ALA A 38 -20.75 1.47 -2.01
N GLN A 39 -20.20 1.49 -3.23
CA GLN A 39 -20.97 1.48 -4.48
C GLN A 39 -21.00 0.09 -5.14
N ARG A 40 -20.13 -0.81 -4.71
CA ARG A 40 -19.91 -2.14 -5.30
C ARG A 40 -19.97 -3.23 -4.22
N PRO A 41 -21.16 -3.85 -4.00
CA PRO A 41 -21.35 -4.82 -2.93
C PRO A 41 -20.46 -6.08 -3.06
N GLU A 42 -20.03 -6.41 -4.27
CA GLU A 42 -19.20 -7.58 -4.58
C GLU A 42 -17.70 -7.43 -4.21
N ILE A 43 -17.26 -6.23 -3.85
CA ILE A 43 -15.87 -6.02 -3.41
C ILE A 43 -15.69 -6.56 -1.99
N VAL A 44 -14.65 -7.37 -1.82
CA VAL A 44 -14.20 -7.92 -0.55
C VAL A 44 -12.76 -7.51 -0.26
N GLY A 45 -12.44 -7.35 1.02
CA GLY A 45 -11.07 -7.13 1.50
C GLY A 45 -10.49 -8.43 2.04
N MET A 46 -9.30 -8.82 1.59
CA MET A 46 -8.61 -10.01 2.08
C MET A 46 -7.16 -9.67 2.41
N THR A 47 -6.62 -10.25 3.49
CA THR A 47 -5.24 -10.01 3.92
C THR A 47 -4.62 -11.24 4.55
N ALA A 48 -3.29 -11.32 4.50
CA ALA A 48 -2.47 -12.26 5.24
C ALA A 48 -1.74 -11.54 6.39
N ASP A 49 -2.43 -11.33 7.51
CA ASP A 49 -1.96 -10.72 8.77
C ASP A 49 -1.33 -9.31 8.70
N LEU A 50 -1.54 -8.58 7.60
CA LEU A 50 -0.91 -7.27 7.36
C LEU A 50 -1.89 -6.09 7.27
N SER A 51 -3.16 -6.25 7.69
CA SER A 51 -4.21 -5.22 7.49
C SER A 51 -3.87 -3.85 8.07
N LYS A 52 -3.12 -3.79 9.18
CA LYS A 52 -2.68 -2.53 9.79
C LYS A 52 -1.69 -1.77 8.90
N TYR A 53 -0.85 -2.49 8.15
CA TYR A 53 0.25 -1.92 7.36
C TYR A 53 -0.13 -1.70 5.89
N THR A 54 -1.21 -2.34 5.43
CA THR A 54 -1.72 -2.24 4.06
C THR A 54 -2.99 -1.41 3.96
N ASP A 55 -3.30 -0.61 4.97
CA ASP A 55 -4.53 0.21 5.07
C ASP A 55 -5.86 -0.57 5.12
N LEU A 56 -5.84 -1.89 4.95
CA LEU A 56 -7.05 -2.72 4.93
C LEU A 56 -7.80 -2.74 6.27
N HIS A 57 -7.16 -2.33 7.37
CA HIS A 57 -7.85 -2.11 8.65
C HIS A 57 -8.97 -1.06 8.56
N ILE A 58 -8.87 -0.08 7.65
CA ILE A 58 -9.93 0.89 7.38
C ILE A 58 -11.13 0.19 6.71
N PHE A 59 -10.86 -0.70 5.74
CA PHE A 59 -11.90 -1.50 5.10
C PHE A 59 -12.58 -2.45 6.08
N ALA A 60 -11.79 -3.10 6.95
CA ALA A 60 -12.29 -4.01 7.98
C ALA A 60 -13.27 -3.32 8.95
N GLN A 61 -13.03 -2.05 9.30
CA GLN A 61 -13.94 -1.26 10.14
C GLN A 61 -15.22 -0.87 9.40
N ALA A 62 -15.12 -0.50 8.12
CA ALA A 62 -16.25 -0.05 7.32
C ALA A 62 -17.17 -1.20 6.87
N PHE A 63 -16.59 -2.36 6.56
CA PHE A 63 -17.29 -3.52 6.01
C PHE A 63 -16.82 -4.83 6.67
N PRO A 64 -17.11 -5.03 7.97
CA PRO A 64 -16.63 -6.21 8.70
C PRO A 64 -17.11 -7.52 8.08
N ASP A 65 -18.33 -7.57 7.55
CA ASP A 65 -18.90 -8.77 6.92
C ASP A 65 -18.28 -9.10 5.54
N ARG A 66 -17.43 -8.21 5.01
CA ARG A 66 -16.75 -8.38 3.71
C ARG A 66 -15.22 -8.37 3.84
N PHE A 67 -14.71 -8.54 5.05
CA PHE A 67 -13.29 -8.55 5.35
C PHE A 67 -12.85 -9.91 5.85
N PHE A 68 -11.81 -10.47 5.23
CA PHE A 68 -11.28 -11.80 5.50
C PHE A 68 -9.81 -11.75 5.89
N GLN A 69 -9.51 -12.27 7.08
CA GLN A 69 -8.16 -12.42 7.60
C GLN A 69 -7.74 -13.89 7.47
N MET A 70 -6.72 -14.15 6.65
CA MET A 70 -6.26 -15.51 6.33
C MET A 70 -5.10 -15.97 7.23
N GLY A 71 -4.50 -15.09 8.03
CA GLY A 71 -3.22 -15.36 8.70
C GLY A 71 -2.06 -15.34 7.71
N MET A 72 -0.86 -15.78 8.11
CA MET A 72 0.31 -15.87 7.22
C MET A 72 0.20 -17.07 6.25
N ALA A 73 -0.75 -16.96 5.32
CA ALA A 73 -1.14 -18.00 4.38
C ALA A 73 -1.37 -17.39 3.00
N GLU A 74 -0.31 -16.82 2.42
CA GLU A 74 -0.32 -16.22 1.08
C GLU A 74 -0.37 -17.26 -0.06
N GLN A 75 -0.10 -18.54 0.21
CA GLN A 75 -0.04 -19.64 -0.75
C GLN A 75 -1.33 -20.47 -0.82
#